data_AF-A0A829QAQ8-F1
#
_entry.id   AF-A0A829QAQ8-F1
#
_cell.length_a   1.000
_cell.length_b   1.000
_cell.length_c   1.000
_cell.angle_alpha   90.00
_cell.angle_beta   90.00
_cell.angle_gamma   90.00
#
_symmetry.space_group_name_H-M   'P 1'
#
loop_
_entity.id
_entity.type
_entity.pdbx_description
1 polymer ?
#
loop_
_entity_poly.entity_id
_entity_poly.type
_entity_poly.pdbx_seq_one_letter_code
_entity_poly.pdbx_strand_id
1 'polypeptide(L)'
;MLAQKVLQGRTRGYRNHPQLERFKSLDRPLAGIGAYLVGLVDEADRRGYRFNRALIDIPATVSEPLIDVHRGQLAYERWLLDTKLAQRDPDLLATSNPRRLRPHPIFRPVRGNIEDWEKVLPTYQA
;
A
#
# COMPACT_ATOMS: atom_id res chain seq x y z
N MET A 1 -12.38 8.88 -2.21
CA MET A 1 -10.93 8.99 -2.52
C MET A 1 -10.63 8.53 -3.96
N LEU A 2 -9.45 8.84 -4.56
CA LEU A 2 -9.15 8.52 -5.97
C LEU A 2 -9.18 7.01 -6.26
N ALA A 3 -8.53 6.18 -5.44
CA ALA A 3 -8.48 4.73 -5.63
C ALA A 3 -9.87 4.08 -5.68
N GLN A 4 -10.78 4.48 -4.79
CA GLN A 4 -12.18 4.02 -4.80
C GLN A 4 -12.89 4.46 -6.09
N LYS A 5 -12.74 5.72 -6.50
CA LYS A 5 -13.36 6.24 -7.73
C LYS A 5 -12.87 5.48 -8.97
N VAL A 6 -11.59 5.09 -9.00
CA VAL A 6 -11.05 4.26 -10.09
C VAL A 6 -11.74 2.89 -10.10
N LEU A 7 -11.83 2.20 -8.96
CA LEU A 7 -12.49 0.89 -8.86
C LEU A 7 -14.00 0.96 -9.11
N GLN A 8 -14.63 2.11 -8.89
CA GLN A 8 -16.04 2.37 -9.23
C GLN A 8 -16.24 2.77 -10.70
N GLY A 9 -15.18 2.89 -11.51
CA GLY A 9 -15.28 3.36 -12.90
C GLY A 9 -15.64 4.85 -13.05
N ARG A 10 -15.54 5.64 -11.97
CA ARG A 10 -15.95 7.05 -11.92
C ARG A 10 -14.85 8.04 -12.34
N THR A 11 -13.69 7.55 -12.77
CA THR A 11 -12.60 8.40 -13.23
C THR A 11 -12.49 8.40 -14.76
N ARG A 12 -12.06 9.54 -15.33
CA ARG A 12 -11.68 9.63 -16.75
C ARG A 12 -10.23 9.16 -16.98
N GLY A 13 -9.32 9.45 -16.05
CA GLY A 13 -7.93 8.96 -16.02
C GLY A 13 -7.67 7.92 -14.92
N TYR A 14 -6.44 7.37 -14.85
CA TYR A 14 -6.00 6.40 -13.83
C TYR A 14 -6.79 5.08 -13.77
N ARG A 15 -7.55 4.73 -14.82
CA ARG A 15 -8.46 3.55 -14.86
C ARG A 15 -7.75 2.20 -14.71
N ASN A 16 -6.51 2.11 -15.20
CA ASN A 16 -5.70 0.91 -15.24
C ASN A 16 -4.47 1.05 -14.36
N HIS A 17 -4.64 1.68 -13.18
CA HIS A 17 -3.53 1.82 -12.25
C HIS A 17 -3.09 0.43 -11.79
N PRO A 18 -1.85 -0.01 -12.06
CA PRO A 18 -1.49 -1.41 -11.87
C PRO A 18 -1.60 -1.90 -10.42
N GLN A 19 -1.25 -1.04 -9.44
CA GLN A 19 -1.46 -1.35 -8.02
C GLN A 19 -2.93 -1.52 -7.60
N LEU A 20 -3.89 -1.13 -8.45
CA LEU A 20 -5.32 -1.35 -8.20
C LEU A 20 -5.82 -2.65 -8.82
N GLU A 21 -5.08 -3.25 -9.76
CA GLU A 21 -5.45 -4.55 -10.35
C GLU A 21 -5.56 -5.64 -9.28
N ARG A 22 -4.63 -5.67 -8.32
CA ARG A 22 -4.70 -6.58 -7.15
C ARG A 22 -5.98 -6.47 -6.31
N PHE A 23 -6.64 -5.31 -6.32
CA PHE A 23 -7.94 -5.15 -5.66
C PHE A 23 -9.11 -5.55 -6.58
N LYS A 24 -8.98 -5.35 -7.89
CA LYS A 24 -10.00 -5.78 -8.87
C LYS A 24 -10.14 -7.29 -8.93
N SER A 25 -9.06 -8.04 -8.67
CA SER A 25 -9.05 -9.50 -8.63
C SER A 25 -9.76 -10.09 -7.41
N LEU A 26 -10.18 -9.28 -6.43
CA LEU A 26 -10.95 -9.74 -5.28
C LEU A 26 -12.43 -9.93 -5.64
N ASP A 27 -13.12 -10.84 -4.95
CA ASP A 27 -14.58 -11.01 -5.09
C ASP A 27 -15.36 -9.74 -4.74
N ARG A 28 -14.81 -8.92 -3.82
CA ARG A 28 -15.41 -7.67 -3.35
C ARG A 28 -14.39 -6.51 -3.40
N PRO A 29 -14.07 -5.97 -4.59
CA PRO A 29 -12.99 -4.97 -4.76
C PRO A 29 -13.17 -3.71 -3.92
N LEU A 30 -14.42 -3.21 -3.81
CA LEU A 30 -14.72 -1.99 -3.04
C LEU A 30 -14.59 -2.20 -1.53
N ALA A 31 -14.92 -3.39 -1.02
CA ALA A 31 -14.68 -3.73 0.38
C ALA A 31 -13.18 -3.92 0.65
N GLY A 32 -12.44 -4.53 -0.28
CA GLY A 32 -10.98 -4.70 -0.18
C GLY A 32 -10.24 -3.37 -0.11
N ILE A 33 -10.52 -2.43 -1.03
CA ILE A 33 -9.91 -1.10 -0.96
C ILE A 33 -10.37 -0.33 0.28
N GLY A 34 -11.61 -0.52 0.70
CA GLY A 34 -12.15 0.05 1.93
C GLY A 34 -11.36 -0.37 3.16
N ALA A 35 -11.06 -1.66 3.30
CA ALA A 35 -10.25 -2.19 4.39
C ALA A 35 -8.81 -1.67 4.38
N TYR A 36 -8.21 -1.54 3.19
CA TYR A 36 -6.89 -0.89 3.06
C TYR A 36 -6.93 0.57 3.54
N LEU A 37 -7.97 1.31 3.17
CA LEU A 37 -8.11 2.72 3.54
C LEU A 37 -8.42 2.89 5.03
N VAL A 38 -9.16 1.97 5.67
CA VAL A 38 -9.37 1.98 7.12
C VAL A 38 -8.04 1.91 7.85
N GLY A 39 -7.20 0.90 7.56
CA GLY A 39 -5.90 0.78 8.21
C GLY A 39 -4.93 1.92 7.90
N LEU A 40 -5.02 2.52 6.70
CA LEU A 40 -4.28 3.74 6.37
C LEU A 40 -4.67 4.92 7.26
N VAL A 41 -5.98 5.13 7.49
CA VAL A 41 -6.46 6.21 8.34
C VAL A 41 -6.14 5.94 9.82
N ASP A 42 -6.23 4.70 10.28
CA ASP A 42 -5.81 4.33 11.64
C ASP A 42 -4.32 4.65 11.87
N GLU A 43 -3.45 4.32 10.91
CA GLU A 43 -2.03 4.66 10.98
C GLU A 43 -1.77 6.17 10.89
N ALA A 44 -2.58 6.89 10.13
CA ALA A 44 -2.51 8.35 10.04
C ALA A 44 -2.85 9.00 11.40
N ASP A 45 -3.95 8.56 12.04
CA ASP A 45 -4.38 9.05 13.35
C ASP A 45 -3.31 8.78 14.42
N ARG A 46 -2.69 7.58 14.40
CA ARG A 46 -1.58 7.22 15.30
C ARG A 46 -0.37 8.15 15.16
N ARG A 47 -0.14 8.67 13.96
CA ARG A 47 0.95 9.62 13.66
C ARG A 47 0.53 11.08 13.81
N GLY A 48 -0.71 11.36 14.22
CA GLY A 48 -1.24 12.71 14.40
C GLY A 48 -1.73 13.38 13.10
N TYR A 49 -1.76 12.67 11.97
CA TYR A 49 -2.41 13.16 10.76
C TYR A 49 -3.92 12.92 10.85
N ARG A 50 -4.72 13.80 10.24
CA ARG A 50 -6.18 13.67 10.23
C ARG A 50 -6.71 13.49 8.81
N PHE A 51 -7.20 12.29 8.51
CA PHE A 51 -7.94 12.04 7.29
C PHE A 51 -9.44 11.94 7.57
N ASN A 52 -10.26 12.41 6.62
CA ASN A 52 -11.71 12.30 6.74
C ASN A 52 -12.17 10.87 6.47
N ARG A 53 -12.40 10.10 7.54
CA ARG A 53 -12.89 8.71 7.52
C ARG A 53 -14.21 8.55 6.74
N ALA A 54 -15.07 9.57 6.74
CA ALA A 54 -16.34 9.53 6.02
C ALA A 54 -16.19 9.50 4.48
N LEU A 55 -14.97 9.69 3.96
CA LEU A 55 -14.67 9.54 2.53
C LEU A 55 -14.39 8.09 2.12
N ILE A 56 -14.41 7.13 3.06
CA ILE A 56 -14.32 5.70 2.78
C ILE A 56 -15.74 5.20 2.47
N ASP A 57 -15.97 4.75 1.23
CA ASP A 57 -17.32 4.45 0.75
C ASP A 57 -17.88 3.16 1.38
N ILE A 58 -17.02 2.15 1.54
CA ILE A 58 -17.36 0.86 2.17
C ILE A 58 -16.26 0.56 3.20
N PRO A 59 -16.35 1.03 4.45
CA PRO A 59 -15.39 0.68 5.47
C PRO A 59 -15.51 -0.82 5.80
N ALA A 60 -14.37 -1.50 5.87
CA ALA A 60 -14.31 -2.92 6.17
C ALA A 60 -13.08 -3.22 7.03
N THR A 61 -13.14 -4.31 7.79
CA THR A 61 -12.00 -4.86 8.54
C THR A 61 -11.64 -6.21 7.94
N VAL A 62 -10.35 -6.50 7.83
CA VAL A 62 -9.86 -7.80 7.39
C VAL A 62 -9.37 -8.61 8.58
N SER A 63 -9.96 -9.80 8.78
CA SER A 63 -9.49 -10.77 9.79
C SER A 63 -8.35 -11.63 9.25
N GLU A 64 -8.28 -11.79 7.92
CA GLU A 64 -7.23 -12.54 7.23
C GLU A 64 -6.76 -11.76 5.99
N PRO A 65 -5.49 -11.96 5.56
CA PRO A 65 -4.99 -11.39 4.33
C PRO A 65 -5.79 -11.85 3.10
N LEU A 66 -6.09 -10.92 2.20
CA LEU A 66 -6.88 -11.15 0.98
C LEU A 66 -6.05 -11.09 -0.30
N ILE A 67 -4.88 -10.46 -0.25
CA ILE A 67 -4.06 -10.16 -1.43
C ILE A 67 -2.65 -10.68 -1.18
N ASP A 68 -2.13 -11.52 -2.07
CA ASP A 68 -0.71 -11.88 -2.01
C ASP A 68 0.16 -10.69 -2.46
N VAL A 69 1.30 -10.52 -1.82
CA VAL A 69 2.32 -9.56 -2.23
C VAL A 69 3.68 -10.24 -2.21
N HIS A 70 4.45 -10.08 -3.28
CA HIS A 70 5.78 -10.66 -3.31
C HIS A 70 6.73 -10.01 -2.30
N ARG A 71 7.57 -10.82 -1.66
CA ARG A 71 8.62 -10.31 -0.74
C ARG A 71 9.61 -9.37 -1.43
N GLY A 72 9.90 -9.57 -2.73
CA GLY A 72 10.73 -8.66 -3.51
C GLY A 72 10.13 -7.25 -3.61
N GLN A 73 8.81 -7.15 -3.79
CA GLN A 73 8.09 -5.86 -3.77
C GLN A 73 8.23 -5.15 -2.43
N LEU A 74 8.06 -5.89 -1.33
CA LEU A 74 8.19 -5.33 0.02
C LEU A 74 9.63 -4.83 0.29
N ALA A 75 10.64 -5.56 -0.17
CA ALA A 75 12.04 -5.14 -0.06
C ALA A 75 12.31 -3.86 -0.90
N TYR A 76 11.75 -3.79 -2.10
CA TYR A 76 11.87 -2.62 -2.97
C TYR A 76 11.19 -1.37 -2.38
N GLU A 77 9.95 -1.51 -1.89
CA GLU A 77 9.23 -0.42 -1.21
C GLU A 77 9.96 0.06 0.05
N ARG A 78 10.59 -0.86 0.79
CA ARG A 78 11.42 -0.51 1.94
C ARG A 78 12.64 0.30 1.52
N TRP A 79 13.34 -0.11 0.47
CA TRP A 79 14.48 0.63 -0.05
C TRP A 79 14.08 2.04 -0.54
N LEU A 80 12.92 2.17 -1.19
CA LEU A 80 12.38 3.48 -1.58
C LEU A 80 12.10 4.38 -0.37
N LEU A 81 11.54 3.81 0.71
CA LEU A 81 11.32 4.53 1.95
C LEU A 81 12.66 5.00 2.54
N ASP A 82 13.65 4.11 2.64
CA ASP A 82 14.96 4.44 3.20
C ASP A 82 15.66 5.54 2.39
N THR A 83 15.58 5.48 1.07
CA THR A 83 16.11 6.51 0.16
C THR A 83 15.46 7.88 0.41
N LYS A 84 14.14 7.92 0.64
CA LYS A 84 13.41 9.16 0.94
C LYS A 84 13.73 9.69 2.34
N LEU A 85 13.84 8.81 3.33
CA LEU A 85 14.17 9.21 4.70
C LEU A 85 15.61 9.72 4.81
N ALA A 86 16.57 9.09 4.13
CA ALA A 86 17.96 9.57 4.10
C ALA A 86 18.09 11.05 3.68
N GLN A 87 17.17 11.55 2.85
CA GLN A 87 17.15 12.93 2.39
C GLN A 87 16.30 13.86 3.25
N ARG A 88 15.20 13.36 3.83
CA ARG A 88 14.16 14.18 4.47
C ARG A 88 14.19 14.12 5.99
N ASP A 89 14.61 12.99 6.55
CA ASP A 89 14.59 12.70 7.98
C ASP A 89 15.59 11.57 8.31
N PRO A 90 16.91 11.88 8.37
CA PRO A 90 17.95 10.89 8.65
C PRO A 90 17.85 10.25 10.03
N ASP A 91 17.33 10.98 11.03
CA ASP A 91 17.17 10.48 12.39
C ASP A 91 16.08 9.41 12.48
N LEU A 92 14.97 9.60 11.75
CA LEU A 92 13.95 8.57 11.60
C LEU A 92 14.49 7.33 10.89
N LEU A 93 15.35 7.50 9.87
CA LEU A 93 16.00 6.37 9.22
C LEU A 93 16.87 5.57 10.20
N ALA A 94 17.71 6.26 11.00
CA ALA A 94 18.63 5.65 11.96
C ALA A 94 17.91 4.84 13.06
N THR A 95 16.72 5.29 13.46
CA THR A 95 15.89 4.60 14.47
C THR A 95 14.95 3.55 13.88
N SER A 96 14.76 3.56 12.55
CA SER A 96 13.92 2.58 11.87
C SER A 96 14.62 1.20 11.82
N ASN A 97 13.85 0.13 12.01
CA ASN A 97 14.37 -1.25 11.84
C ASN A 97 13.94 -1.81 10.47
N PRO A 98 14.87 -2.00 9.50
CA PRO A 98 14.57 -2.58 8.19
C PRO A 98 13.92 -3.96 8.25
N ARG A 99 14.30 -4.76 9.26
CA ARG A 99 13.82 -6.14 9.44
C ARG A 99 12.41 -6.22 10.02
N ARG A 100 11.81 -5.09 10.44
CA ARG A 100 10.46 -5.01 11.01
C ARG A 100 9.43 -4.45 10.02
N LEU A 101 9.65 -4.59 8.72
CA LEU A 101 8.63 -4.22 7.75
C LEU A 101 7.39 -5.10 7.98
N ARG A 102 6.30 -4.46 8.42
CA ARG A 102 4.99 -5.08 8.57
C ARG A 102 4.10 -4.52 7.47
N PRO A 103 3.76 -5.32 6.45
CA PRO A 103 2.81 -4.87 5.44
C PRO A 103 1.43 -4.68 6.07
N HIS A 104 0.57 -3.96 5.37
CA HIS A 104 -0.83 -3.83 5.75
C HIS A 104 -1.46 -5.23 5.93
N PRO A 105 -2.33 -5.48 6.93
CA PRO A 105 -2.92 -6.80 7.20
C PRO A 105 -3.69 -7.44 6.04
N ILE A 106 -4.10 -6.65 5.06
CA ILE A 106 -4.72 -7.13 3.83
C ILE A 106 -3.76 -7.95 2.96
N PHE A 107 -2.44 -7.74 3.12
CA PHE A 107 -1.42 -8.37 2.30
C PHE A 107 -0.81 -9.59 2.97
N ARG A 108 -0.68 -10.67 2.20
CA ARG A 108 0.04 -11.88 2.56
C ARG A 108 1.41 -11.89 1.87
N PRO A 109 2.53 -11.80 2.61
CA PRO A 109 3.85 -11.87 2.01
C PRO A 109 4.16 -13.28 1.50
N VAL A 110 4.27 -13.43 0.18
CA VAL A 110 4.65 -14.69 -0.48
C VAL A 110 6.02 -14.58 -1.13
N ARG A 111 6.66 -15.72 -1.40
CA ARG A 111 7.93 -15.74 -2.13
C ARG A 111 7.70 -15.23 -3.56
N GLY A 112 8.53 -14.29 -4.01
CA GLY A 112 8.46 -13.74 -5.36
C GLY A 112 9.42 -12.56 -5.52
N ASN A 113 9.68 -12.17 -6.77
CA ASN A 113 10.48 -11.00 -7.14
C ASN A 113 9.69 -9.70 -6.92
N ILE A 114 10.14 -8.58 -7.46
CA ILE A 114 9.29 -7.37 -7.53
C ILE A 114 8.06 -7.68 -8.38
N GLU A 115 6.92 -7.07 -8.07
CA GLU A 115 5.71 -7.24 -8.88
C GLU A 115 5.94 -6.68 -10.30
N ASP A 116 5.45 -7.39 -11.33
CA ASP A 116 5.73 -7.07 -12.73
C ASP A 116 5.25 -5.67 -13.16
N TRP A 117 4.31 -5.11 -12.41
CA TRP A 117 3.77 -3.78 -12.66
C TRP A 117 4.59 -2.64 -12.05
N GLU A 118 5.52 -2.94 -11.15
CA GLU A 118 6.29 -1.94 -10.45
C GLU A 118 7.33 -1.32 -11.38
N LYS A 119 7.43 0.01 -11.33
CA LYS A 119 8.47 0.72 -12.09
C LYS A 119 9.70 0.82 -11.23
N VAL A 120 10.59 -0.16 -11.40
CA VAL A 120 11.84 -0.24 -10.64
C VAL A 120 12.78 0.90 -11.05
N LEU A 121 13.23 1.68 -10.07
CA LEU A 121 14.21 2.74 -10.31
C LEU A 121 15.55 2.13 -10.71
N PRO A 122 16.25 2.69 -11.72
CA PRO A 122 17.55 2.16 -12.16
C PRO A 122 18.62 2.09 -11.06
N THR A 123 18.47 2.89 -10.00
CA THR A 123 19.38 2.92 -8.86
C THR A 123 19.12 1.82 -7.83
N TYR A 124 18.05 1.05 -7.97
CA TYR A 124 17.79 -0.09 -7.11
C TYR A 124 18.71 -1.26 -7.49
N GLN A 125 19.52 -1.71 -6.55
CA GLN A 125 20.34 -2.91 -6.67
C GLN A 125 19.67 -4.01 -5.87
N ALA A 126 19.19 -5.04 -6.57
CA ALA A 126 18.46 -6.18 -6.01
C ALA A 126 19.38 -7.13 -5.23
#